data_AF-A0A3C0ATX0-F1
#
_entry.id   AF-A0A3C0ATX0-F1
#
_cell.length_a   1.000
_cell.length_b   1.000
_cell.length_c   1.000
_cell.angle_alpha   90.00
_cell.angle_beta   90.00
_cell.angle_gamma   90.00
#
_symmetry.space_group_name_H-M   'P 1'
#
loop_
_entity.id
_entity.type
_entity.pdbx_description
1 polymer ?
#
loop_
_entity_poly.entity_id
_entity_poly.type
_entity_poly.pdbx_seq_one_letter_code
_entity_poly.pdbx_strand_id
1 'polypeptide(L)'
;MCTFVHIALCTIVRMGKTDTPQTSHNTIARQTKQISQNAATSRESSSNHLRHNDPLRRQRIIEACLEVIATKGVNGTTHRAVAAAANVPLGSTTYYFSSINDLIYRSFEYFMIQSADTFQNRMKRAKTQTQAIDAIIGTITDDLLSTQQSLAVNLELYAAAAHDARYRNITTQWMAKTQHALQLHFDARTAQLIDDIIEGATIRRAMSHPLPSIEETRAEARDALSRLLPQAKPTK
;
A
#
# COMPACT_ATOMS: atom_id res chain seq x y z
N MET A 1 9.41 -16.72 -14.35
CA MET A 1 9.38 -15.57 -13.43
C MET A 1 9.38 -14.30 -14.25
N CYS A 2 8.32 -13.49 -14.11
CA CYS A 2 8.00 -12.21 -14.75
C CYS A 2 9.16 -11.30 -15.24
N THR A 3 9.79 -11.64 -16.36
CA THR A 3 10.81 -10.79 -16.99
C THR A 3 10.20 -9.51 -17.61
N PHE A 4 8.93 -9.58 -18.05
CA PHE A 4 8.27 -8.45 -18.73
C PHE A 4 7.83 -7.32 -17.79
N VAL A 5 7.37 -7.64 -16.57
CA VAL A 5 7.00 -6.64 -15.56
C VAL A 5 8.21 -5.81 -15.12
N HIS A 6 9.38 -6.45 -15.01
CA HIS A 6 10.63 -5.77 -14.65
C HIS A 6 11.13 -4.81 -15.75
N ILE A 7 10.96 -5.17 -17.02
CA ILE A 7 11.37 -4.32 -18.16
C ILE A 7 10.48 -3.07 -18.29
N ALA A 8 9.17 -3.20 -18.05
CA ALA A 8 8.23 -2.08 -18.16
C ALA A 8 8.46 -1.02 -17.06
N LEU A 9 8.68 -1.44 -15.81
CA LEU A 9 8.94 -0.51 -14.70
C LEU A 9 10.25 0.29 -14.87
N CYS A 10 11.31 -0.30 -15.45
CA CYS A 10 12.57 0.42 -15.68
C CYS A 10 12.48 1.56 -16.71
N THR A 11 11.47 1.56 -17.59
CA THR A 11 11.39 2.54 -18.68
C THR A 11 10.59 3.80 -18.29
N ILE A 12 9.65 3.68 -17.35
CA ILE A 12 8.65 4.72 -17.04
C ILE A 12 9.15 5.75 -16.01
N VAL A 13 10.08 5.38 -15.12
CA VAL A 13 10.54 6.26 -14.01
C VAL A 13 11.38 7.48 -14.49
N ARG A 14 11.66 7.62 -15.79
CA ARG A 14 12.60 8.63 -16.31
C ARG A 14 12.00 10.00 -16.67
N MET A 15 10.71 10.27 -16.46
CA MET A 15 10.11 11.56 -16.86
C MET A 15 9.14 12.14 -15.81
N GLY A 16 9.48 13.33 -15.27
CA GLY A 16 8.50 14.26 -14.68
C GLY A 16 8.89 14.91 -13.34
N LYS A 17 9.38 16.16 -13.38
CA LYS A 17 9.33 17.13 -12.26
C LYS A 17 8.97 18.51 -12.80
N THR A 18 7.94 19.15 -12.24
CA THR A 18 7.69 20.60 -12.35
C THR A 18 7.15 21.13 -11.03
N ASP A 19 7.83 22.13 -10.48
CA ASP A 19 7.50 22.85 -9.24
C ASP A 19 6.36 23.86 -9.42
N THR A 20 5.62 24.16 -8.34
CA THR A 20 4.90 25.44 -8.18
C THR A 20 5.04 26.00 -6.75
N PRO A 21 4.90 27.33 -6.56
CA PRO A 21 5.42 28.07 -5.41
C PRO A 21 4.37 28.47 -4.36
N GLN A 22 4.91 29.08 -3.30
CA GLN A 22 4.38 29.26 -1.94
C GLN A 22 3.87 30.69 -1.67
N THR A 23 2.87 30.88 -0.80
CA THR A 23 2.64 32.17 -0.13
C THR A 23 1.97 32.03 1.24
N SER A 24 2.46 32.84 2.19
CA SER A 24 2.08 32.93 3.61
C SER A 24 1.14 34.10 3.85
N HIS A 25 0.32 34.11 4.91
CA HIS A 25 0.02 35.33 5.67
C HIS A 25 -0.36 35.02 7.12
N ASN A 26 0.02 35.96 7.98
CA ASN A 26 0.26 35.81 9.42
C ASN A 26 -0.72 36.69 10.22
N THR A 27 -0.81 36.42 11.53
CA THR A 27 -1.20 37.36 12.61
C THR A 27 -2.68 37.47 13.00
N ILE A 28 -3.08 36.77 14.09
CA ILE A 28 -3.75 37.36 15.26
C ILE A 28 -3.31 36.56 16.50
N ALA A 29 -2.28 37.05 17.18
CA ALA A 29 -1.90 36.61 18.51
C ALA A 29 -1.71 37.86 19.36
N ARG A 30 -2.48 38.01 20.45
CA ARG A 30 -1.97 38.61 21.70
C ARG A 30 -2.90 38.67 22.91
N GLN A 31 -4.21 38.41 22.81
CA GLN A 31 -5.11 38.58 23.97
C GLN A 31 -5.53 37.31 24.74
N THR A 32 -5.18 36.12 24.27
CA THR A 32 -5.59 34.84 24.91
C THR A 32 -4.52 34.19 25.80
N LYS A 33 -3.42 34.90 26.08
CA LYS A 33 -2.14 34.29 26.50
C LYS A 33 -2.00 34.05 28.01
N GLN A 34 -2.85 34.62 28.86
CA GLN A 34 -2.58 34.63 30.31
C GLN A 34 -3.56 33.78 31.15
N ILE A 35 -4.75 33.46 30.62
CA ILE A 35 -5.72 32.57 31.30
C ILE A 35 -5.47 31.08 30.93
N SER A 36 -4.91 30.82 29.74
CA SER A 36 -4.61 29.45 29.25
C SER A 36 -3.38 28.79 29.87
N GLN A 37 -2.48 29.54 30.50
CA GLN A 37 -1.17 29.02 30.97
C GLN A 37 -1.26 28.17 32.24
N ASN A 38 -2.26 28.39 33.10
CA ASN A 38 -2.41 27.63 34.36
C ASN A 38 -3.28 26.36 34.20
N ALA A 39 -4.09 26.27 33.15
CA ALA A 39 -4.83 25.04 32.80
C ALA A 39 -4.04 24.11 31.84
N ALA A 40 -3.06 24.66 31.11
CA ALA A 40 -2.19 23.91 30.21
C ALA A 40 -1.17 23.05 30.96
N THR A 41 -0.56 23.56 32.03
CA THR A 41 0.52 22.88 32.77
C THR A 41 0.06 21.64 33.56
N SER A 42 -1.20 21.61 34.02
CA SER A 42 -1.80 20.45 34.71
C SER A 42 -2.37 19.39 33.76
N ARG A 43 -2.82 19.78 32.56
CA ARG A 43 -3.19 18.86 31.46
C ARG A 43 -1.98 18.35 30.69
N GLU A 44 -0.91 19.12 30.56
CA GLU A 44 0.33 18.71 29.91
C GLU A 44 1.05 17.63 30.71
N SER A 45 1.16 17.73 32.05
CA SER A 45 1.82 16.69 32.86
C SER A 45 1.10 15.33 32.79
N SER A 46 -0.23 15.32 32.75
CA SER A 46 -1.05 14.11 32.65
C SER A 46 -1.11 13.54 31.21
N SER A 47 -1.13 14.40 30.20
CA SER A 47 -1.06 13.98 28.78
C SER A 47 0.35 13.58 28.34
N ASN A 48 1.40 14.05 29.01
CA ASN A 48 2.79 13.68 28.72
C ASN A 48 3.10 12.25 29.22
N HIS A 49 2.50 11.82 30.32
CA HIS A 49 2.61 10.43 30.80
C HIS A 49 1.77 9.44 29.98
N LEU A 50 0.56 9.80 29.55
CA LEU A 50 -0.25 8.99 28.62
C LEU A 50 0.31 8.98 27.19
N ARG A 51 1.11 9.99 26.82
CA ARG A 51 1.84 10.01 25.54
C ARG A 51 3.04 9.07 25.54
N HIS A 52 3.54 8.53 26.63
CA HIS A 52 4.80 7.77 26.55
C HIS A 52 4.62 6.34 26.00
N ASN A 53 3.47 5.70 26.22
CA ASN A 53 3.19 4.31 25.81
C ASN A 53 1.85 4.20 25.05
N ASP A 54 1.72 4.88 23.91
CA ASP A 54 0.63 4.59 22.97
C ASP A 54 1.03 3.35 22.14
N PRO A 55 0.43 2.17 22.38
CA PRO A 55 0.81 0.93 21.70
C PRO A 55 0.57 1.00 20.19
N LEU A 56 -0.33 1.88 19.74
CA LEU A 56 -0.65 2.09 18.33
C LEU A 56 0.25 3.13 17.67
N ARG A 57 1.09 3.86 18.43
CA ARG A 57 1.93 4.91 17.86
C ARG A 57 2.87 4.40 16.78
N ARG A 58 3.49 3.24 17.02
CA ARG A 58 4.37 2.62 16.03
C ARG A 58 3.63 2.33 14.73
N GLN A 59 2.40 1.84 14.82
CA GLN A 59 1.55 1.56 13.67
C GLN A 59 1.12 2.86 12.95
N ARG A 60 0.70 3.89 13.69
CA ARG A 60 0.36 5.20 13.10
C ARG A 60 1.52 5.82 12.33
N ILE A 61 2.76 5.66 12.81
CA ILE A 61 3.96 6.12 12.10
C ILE A 61 4.17 5.32 10.80
N ILE A 62 3.94 4.00 10.82
CA ILE A 62 4.02 3.14 9.64
C ILE A 62 2.98 3.56 8.58
N GLU A 63 1.74 3.76 8.99
CA GLU A 63 0.64 4.15 8.10
C GLU A 63 0.88 5.54 7.51
N ALA A 64 1.30 6.51 8.33
CA ALA A 64 1.69 7.83 7.86
C ALA A 64 2.89 7.79 6.90
N CYS A 65 3.83 6.86 7.09
CA CYS A 65 4.92 6.67 6.14
C CYS A 65 4.42 6.17 4.79
N LEU A 66 3.43 5.26 4.76
CA LEU A 66 2.79 4.83 3.51
C LEU A 66 2.08 5.98 2.79
N GLU A 67 1.41 6.86 3.54
CA GLU A 67 0.80 8.08 2.98
C GLU A 67 1.86 9.03 2.37
N VAL A 68 2.99 9.22 3.06
CA VAL A 68 4.09 10.04 2.54
C VAL A 68 4.71 9.42 1.29
N ILE A 69 4.90 8.09 1.26
CA ILE A 69 5.38 7.39 0.06
C ILE A 69 4.38 7.55 -1.09
N ALA A 70 3.09 7.37 -0.84
CA ALA A 70 2.05 7.51 -1.86
C ALA A 70 2.01 8.90 -2.50
N THR A 71 2.33 9.95 -1.73
CA THR A 71 2.20 11.34 -2.16
C THR A 71 3.51 11.98 -2.61
N LYS A 72 4.66 11.52 -2.10
CA LYS A 72 5.98 12.12 -2.33
C LYS A 72 7.03 11.13 -2.85
N GLY A 73 6.66 9.86 -3.01
CA GLY A 73 7.57 8.78 -3.37
C GLY A 73 8.56 8.40 -2.26
N VAL A 74 9.34 7.34 -2.49
CA VAL A 74 10.37 6.90 -1.53
C VAL A 74 11.42 7.99 -1.31
N ASN A 75 11.85 8.68 -2.38
CA ASN A 75 12.85 9.76 -2.29
C ASN A 75 12.36 10.98 -1.49
N GLY A 76 11.06 11.27 -1.48
CA GLY A 76 10.48 12.37 -0.72
C GLY A 76 10.19 12.02 0.75
N THR A 77 10.43 10.77 1.15
CA THR A 77 10.10 10.27 2.48
C THR A 77 11.21 10.58 3.48
N THR A 78 10.87 11.36 4.51
CA THR A 78 11.82 11.79 5.58
C THR A 78 11.18 11.65 6.95
N HIS A 79 11.99 11.52 8.01
CA HIS A 79 11.48 11.48 9.39
C HIS A 79 10.57 12.68 9.72
N ARG A 80 10.91 13.88 9.23
CA ARG A 80 10.11 15.09 9.46
C ARG A 80 8.78 15.03 8.73
N ALA A 81 8.78 14.59 7.46
CA ALA A 81 7.54 14.42 6.69
C ALA A 81 6.61 13.39 7.34
N VAL A 82 7.15 12.24 7.76
CA VAL A 82 6.34 11.20 8.43
C VAL A 82 5.85 11.65 9.80
N ALA A 83 6.69 12.32 10.60
CA ALA A 83 6.28 12.83 11.91
C ALA A 83 5.12 13.84 11.79
N ALA A 84 5.18 14.71 10.78
CA ALA A 84 4.10 15.64 10.49
C ALA A 84 2.81 14.92 10.07
N ALA A 85 2.90 13.95 9.15
CA ALA A 85 1.74 13.16 8.70
C ALA A 85 1.11 12.34 9.85
N ALA A 86 1.93 11.72 10.70
CA ALA A 86 1.46 10.95 11.86
C ALA A 86 0.96 11.81 13.03
N ASN A 87 1.12 13.14 12.96
CA ASN A 87 0.88 14.07 14.06
C ASN A 87 1.60 13.65 15.36
N VAL A 88 2.90 13.35 15.25
CA VAL A 88 3.76 12.98 16.38
C VAL A 88 5.00 13.87 16.46
N PRO A 89 5.61 14.05 17.65
CA PRO A 89 6.91 14.70 17.75
C PRO A 89 7.96 13.98 16.91
N LEU A 90 8.87 14.72 16.27
CA LEU A 90 9.95 14.17 15.42
C LEU A 90 10.71 13.03 16.11
N GLY A 91 11.05 13.23 17.40
CA GLY A 91 11.76 12.24 18.21
C GLY A 91 11.04 10.89 18.36
N SER A 92 9.72 10.83 18.12
CA SER A 92 8.97 9.57 18.14
C SER A 92 9.39 8.66 16.99
N THR A 93 9.60 9.24 15.79
CA THR A 93 9.99 8.44 14.63
C THR A 93 11.40 7.86 14.78
N THR A 94 12.32 8.60 15.40
CA THR A 94 13.69 8.15 15.67
C THR A 94 13.79 7.22 16.88
N TYR A 95 12.78 7.21 17.76
CA TYR A 95 12.70 6.26 18.86
C TYR A 95 12.26 4.87 18.37
N TYR A 96 11.24 4.80 17.50
CA TYR A 96 10.70 3.52 17.02
C TYR A 96 11.45 2.91 15.83
N PHE A 97 12.18 3.73 15.08
CA PHE A 97 12.84 3.32 13.84
C PHE A 97 14.28 3.82 13.83
N SER A 98 15.20 2.92 13.53
CA SER A 98 16.65 3.19 13.60
C SER A 98 17.12 4.16 12.50
N SER A 99 16.37 4.21 11.40
CA SER A 99 16.63 5.11 10.27
C SER A 99 15.37 5.29 9.42
N ILE A 100 15.41 6.25 8.50
CA ILE A 100 14.33 6.43 7.54
C ILE A 100 14.18 5.20 6.62
N ASN A 101 15.28 4.56 6.25
CA ASN A 101 15.26 3.34 5.44
C ASN A 101 14.66 2.15 6.19
N ASP A 102 14.91 2.03 7.50
CA ASP A 102 14.26 1.02 8.35
C ASP A 102 12.76 1.26 8.45
N LEU A 103 12.33 2.51 8.59
CA LEU A 103 10.92 2.89 8.57
C LEU A 103 10.25 2.55 7.24
N ILE A 104 10.85 2.97 6.11
CA ILE A 104 10.34 2.67 4.76
C ILE A 104 10.22 1.15 4.54
N TYR A 105 11.27 0.39 4.90
CA TYR A 105 11.25 -1.07 4.79
C TYR A 105 10.11 -1.69 5.59
N ARG A 106 9.94 -1.31 6.86
CA ARG A 106 8.89 -1.82 7.73
C ARG A 106 7.50 -1.40 7.27
N SER A 107 7.37 -0.23 6.65
CA SER A 107 6.11 0.22 6.07
C SER A 107 5.73 -0.62 4.87
N PHE A 108 6.65 -0.92 3.94
CA PHE A 108 6.37 -1.83 2.84
C PHE A 108 6.08 -3.25 3.32
N GLU A 109 6.82 -3.75 4.31
CA GLU A 109 6.56 -5.05 4.92
C GLU A 109 5.14 -5.11 5.50
N TYR A 110 4.73 -4.09 6.24
CA TYR A 110 3.38 -3.96 6.78
C TYR A 110 2.31 -3.93 5.67
N PHE A 111 2.52 -3.11 4.64
CA PHE A 111 1.60 -2.99 3.49
C PHE A 111 1.37 -4.35 2.83
N MET A 112 2.44 -5.08 2.51
CA MET A 112 2.33 -6.37 1.83
C MET A 112 1.75 -7.47 2.74
N ILE A 113 2.05 -7.46 4.04
CA ILE A 113 1.44 -8.41 5.00
C ILE A 113 -0.07 -8.20 5.06
N GLN A 114 -0.53 -6.95 5.21
CA GLN A 114 -1.96 -6.64 5.27
C GLN A 114 -2.69 -7.08 3.98
N SER A 115 -2.09 -6.82 2.81
CA SER A 115 -2.65 -7.25 1.53
C SER A 115 -2.72 -8.78 1.41
N ALA A 116 -1.64 -9.51 1.75
CA ALA A 116 -1.64 -10.97 1.73
C ALA A 116 -2.65 -11.57 2.70
N ASP A 117 -2.72 -11.08 3.94
CA ASP A 117 -3.62 -11.62 4.96
C ASP A 117 -5.08 -11.40 4.56
N THR A 118 -5.39 -10.22 4.00
CA THR A 118 -6.73 -9.92 3.45
C THR A 118 -7.09 -10.89 2.33
N PHE A 119 -6.20 -11.06 1.35
CA PHE A 119 -6.42 -11.97 0.23
C PHE A 119 -6.58 -13.43 0.70
N GLN A 120 -5.66 -13.90 1.53
CA GLN A 120 -5.69 -15.25 2.08
C GLN A 120 -6.98 -15.53 2.86
N ASN A 121 -7.46 -14.57 3.65
CA ASN A 121 -8.71 -14.70 4.38
C ASN A 121 -9.93 -14.79 3.45
N ARG A 122 -9.96 -14.02 2.36
CA ARG A 122 -11.02 -14.12 1.34
C ARG A 122 -11.00 -15.49 0.65
N MET A 123 -9.82 -15.98 0.24
CA MET A 123 -9.67 -17.30 -0.40
C MET A 123 -10.06 -18.46 0.54
N LYS A 124 -9.73 -18.39 1.84
CA LYS A 124 -10.14 -19.40 2.84
C LYS A 124 -11.67 -19.44 3.07
N ARG A 125 -12.34 -18.29 2.91
CA ARG A 125 -13.79 -18.17 3.09
C ARG A 125 -14.57 -18.70 1.89
N ALA A 126 -14.03 -18.56 0.68
CA ALA A 126 -14.61 -19.14 -0.52
C ALA A 126 -14.79 -20.67 -0.39
N LYS A 127 -15.96 -21.17 -0.76
CA LYS A 127 -16.33 -22.59 -0.74
C LYS A 127 -16.52 -23.18 -2.15
N THR A 128 -16.57 -22.32 -3.15
CA THR A 128 -16.71 -22.70 -4.56
C THR A 128 -15.71 -21.94 -5.40
N GLN A 129 -15.41 -22.47 -6.59
CA GLN A 129 -14.54 -21.80 -7.55
C GLN A 129 -15.10 -20.43 -7.97
N THR A 130 -16.42 -20.29 -8.10
CA THR A 130 -17.08 -19.01 -8.37
C THR A 130 -16.81 -18.00 -7.25
N GLN A 131 -16.94 -18.40 -5.98
CA GLN A 131 -16.65 -17.51 -4.85
C GLN A 131 -15.15 -17.16 -4.78
N ALA A 132 -14.26 -18.06 -5.19
CA ALA A 132 -12.83 -17.79 -5.29
C ALA A 132 -12.54 -16.76 -6.40
N ILE A 133 -13.19 -16.87 -7.55
CA ILE A 133 -13.12 -15.87 -8.65
C ILE A 133 -13.61 -14.51 -8.16
N ASP A 134 -14.75 -14.44 -7.47
CA ASP A 134 -15.26 -13.19 -6.90
C ASP A 134 -14.30 -12.59 -5.86
N ALA A 135 -13.66 -13.43 -5.05
CA ALA A 135 -12.63 -13.00 -4.10
C ALA A 135 -11.39 -12.43 -4.80
N ILE A 136 -10.94 -13.04 -5.90
CA ILE A 136 -9.83 -12.53 -6.73
C ILE A 136 -10.21 -11.17 -7.32
N ILE A 137 -11.38 -11.07 -7.95
CA ILE A 137 -11.86 -9.83 -8.56
C ILE A 137 -11.95 -8.71 -7.51
N GLY A 138 -12.54 -9.00 -6.34
CA GLY A 138 -12.61 -8.04 -5.24
C GLY A 138 -11.24 -7.64 -4.70
N THR A 139 -10.22 -8.48 -4.81
CA THR A 139 -8.86 -8.12 -4.39
C THR A 139 -8.22 -7.13 -5.36
N ILE A 140 -8.44 -7.34 -6.67
CA ILE A 140 -8.00 -6.41 -7.70
C ILE A 140 -8.67 -5.05 -7.48
N THR A 141 -9.99 -5.03 -7.35
CA THR A 141 -10.77 -3.77 -7.35
C THR A 141 -10.80 -3.07 -6.00
N ASP A 142 -10.88 -3.81 -4.91
CA ASP A 142 -11.22 -3.27 -3.59
C ASP A 142 -10.00 -3.16 -2.67
N ASP A 143 -8.85 -3.75 -3.04
CA ASP A 143 -7.60 -3.67 -2.26
C ASP A 143 -6.46 -3.08 -3.10
N LEU A 144 -5.96 -3.83 -4.08
CA LEU A 144 -4.72 -3.52 -4.81
C LEU A 144 -4.84 -2.23 -5.64
N LEU A 145 -6.01 -2.05 -6.27
CA LEU A 145 -6.33 -0.89 -7.12
C LEU A 145 -7.40 0.03 -6.53
N SER A 146 -7.69 -0.17 -5.24
CA SER A 146 -8.73 0.57 -4.50
C SER A 146 -8.56 2.08 -4.56
N THR A 147 -7.31 2.55 -4.51
CA THR A 147 -6.96 3.97 -4.51
C THR A 147 -5.69 4.22 -5.33
N GLN A 148 -5.54 5.45 -5.83
CA GLN A 148 -4.29 5.90 -6.46
C GLN A 148 -3.11 5.84 -5.50
N GLN A 149 -3.35 6.00 -4.19
CA GLN A 149 -2.33 5.92 -3.16
C GLN A 149 -1.80 4.50 -2.99
N SER A 150 -2.67 3.49 -2.89
CA SER A 150 -2.29 2.07 -2.80
C SER A 150 -1.46 1.65 -4.02
N LEU A 151 -1.88 2.10 -5.21
CA LEU A 151 -1.17 1.83 -6.45
C LEU A 151 0.22 2.48 -6.49
N ALA A 152 0.33 3.75 -6.08
CA ALA A 152 1.62 4.45 -6.02
C ALA A 152 2.61 3.76 -5.07
N VAL A 153 2.14 3.33 -3.89
CA VAL A 153 2.96 2.58 -2.92
C VAL A 153 3.44 1.25 -3.53
N ASN A 154 2.57 0.51 -4.20
CA ASN A 154 2.93 -0.76 -4.83
C ASN A 154 4.01 -0.57 -5.91
N LEU A 155 3.87 0.45 -6.76
CA LEU A 155 4.86 0.77 -7.80
C LEU A 155 6.21 1.20 -7.22
N GLU A 156 6.21 1.99 -6.14
CA GLU A 156 7.43 2.37 -5.41
C GLU A 156 8.13 1.14 -4.81
N LEU A 157 7.38 0.16 -4.29
CA LEU A 157 7.95 -1.11 -3.82
C LEU A 157 8.59 -1.89 -4.96
N TYR A 158 7.94 -1.98 -6.12
CA TYR A 158 8.50 -2.68 -7.29
C TYR A 158 9.76 -2.00 -7.80
N ALA A 159 9.78 -0.67 -7.84
CA ALA A 159 10.98 0.09 -8.16
C ALA A 159 12.11 -0.16 -7.14
N ALA A 160 11.81 -0.14 -5.84
CA ALA A 160 12.79 -0.44 -4.79
C ALA A 160 13.35 -1.87 -4.88
N ALA A 161 12.49 -2.85 -5.17
CA ALA A 161 12.85 -4.25 -5.36
C ALA A 161 13.78 -4.47 -6.58
N ALA A 162 13.67 -3.65 -7.63
CA ALA A 162 14.59 -3.72 -8.76
C ALA A 162 16.04 -3.43 -8.35
N HIS A 163 16.25 -2.61 -7.32
CA HIS A 163 17.59 -2.15 -6.92
C HIS A 163 18.13 -2.80 -5.64
N ASP A 164 17.27 -3.22 -4.70
CA ASP A 164 17.70 -3.74 -3.39
C ASP A 164 17.03 -5.08 -3.05
N ALA A 165 17.87 -6.07 -2.71
CA ALA A 165 17.47 -7.45 -2.42
C ALA A 165 16.54 -7.57 -1.21
N ARG A 166 16.61 -6.62 -0.26
CA ARG A 166 15.74 -6.62 0.92
C ARG A 166 14.28 -6.44 0.51
N TYR A 167 13.99 -5.54 -0.42
CA TYR A 167 12.63 -5.35 -0.93
C TYR A 167 12.19 -6.51 -1.84
N ARG A 168 13.11 -7.14 -2.59
CA ARG A 168 12.81 -8.39 -3.31
C ARG A 168 12.38 -9.52 -2.38
N ASN A 169 12.96 -9.60 -1.19
CA ASN A 169 12.56 -10.59 -0.21
C ASN A 169 11.13 -10.37 0.29
N ILE A 170 10.70 -9.11 0.45
CA ILE A 170 9.31 -8.77 0.78
C ILE A 170 8.37 -9.27 -0.33
N THR A 171 8.64 -8.92 -1.59
CA THR A 171 7.77 -9.30 -2.72
C THR A 171 7.77 -10.81 -2.93
N THR A 172 8.91 -11.49 -2.81
CA THR A 172 9.01 -12.96 -2.96
C THR A 172 8.19 -13.71 -1.91
N GLN A 173 8.28 -13.32 -0.63
CA GLN A 173 7.50 -13.94 0.44
C GLN A 173 6.00 -13.72 0.25
N TRP A 174 5.62 -12.53 -0.20
CA TRP A 174 4.23 -12.20 -0.49
C TRP A 174 3.67 -13.01 -1.67
N MET A 175 4.38 -13.08 -2.79
CA MET A 175 3.99 -13.87 -3.96
C MET A 175 3.79 -15.34 -3.59
N ALA A 176 4.67 -15.91 -2.76
CA ALA A 176 4.52 -17.27 -2.26
C ALA A 176 3.24 -17.46 -1.43
N LYS A 177 2.85 -16.47 -0.60
CA LYS A 177 1.58 -16.53 0.16
C LYS A 177 0.36 -16.43 -0.76
N THR A 178 0.37 -15.50 -1.71
CA THR A 178 -0.71 -15.34 -2.70
C THR A 178 -0.88 -16.62 -3.53
N GLN A 179 0.22 -17.21 -3.98
CA GLN A 179 0.22 -18.46 -4.72
C GLN A 179 -0.39 -19.61 -3.89
N HIS A 180 0.01 -19.78 -2.63
CA HIS A 180 -0.59 -20.79 -1.75
C HIS A 180 -2.09 -20.55 -1.51
N ALA A 181 -2.53 -19.30 -1.38
CA ALA A 181 -3.93 -18.98 -1.21
C ALA A 181 -4.77 -19.29 -2.47
N LEU A 182 -4.22 -19.03 -3.66
CA LEU A 182 -4.83 -19.43 -4.95
C LEU A 182 -4.93 -20.95 -5.09
N GLN A 183 -3.89 -21.67 -4.67
CA GLN A 183 -3.85 -23.14 -4.75
C GLN A 183 -4.89 -23.86 -3.87
N LEU A 184 -5.61 -23.13 -3.02
CA LEU A 184 -6.77 -23.69 -2.30
C LEU A 184 -7.93 -24.04 -3.25
N HIS A 185 -8.01 -23.40 -4.42
CA HIS A 185 -9.13 -23.54 -5.37
C HIS A 185 -8.70 -23.85 -6.80
N PHE A 186 -7.41 -23.72 -7.11
CA PHE A 186 -6.86 -23.88 -8.45
C PHE A 186 -5.61 -24.75 -8.42
N ASP A 187 -5.30 -25.45 -9.51
CA ASP A 187 -4.01 -26.13 -9.63
C ASP A 187 -2.86 -25.11 -9.71
N ALA A 188 -1.62 -25.57 -9.47
CA ALA A 188 -0.45 -24.70 -9.41
C ALA A 188 -0.22 -23.88 -10.70
N ARG A 189 -0.56 -24.42 -11.88
CA ARG A 189 -0.37 -23.70 -13.14
C ARG A 189 -1.44 -22.63 -13.32
N THR A 190 -2.69 -22.97 -13.04
CA THR A 190 -3.80 -22.01 -13.08
C THR A 190 -3.60 -20.89 -12.06
N ALA A 191 -3.16 -21.20 -10.85
CA ALA A 191 -2.82 -20.22 -9.82
C ALA A 191 -1.74 -19.23 -10.32
N GLN A 192 -0.68 -19.72 -10.97
CA GLN A 192 0.34 -18.84 -11.54
C GLN A 192 -0.22 -17.93 -12.64
N LEU A 193 -1.07 -18.45 -13.53
CA LEU A 193 -1.66 -17.67 -14.61
C LEU A 193 -2.63 -16.60 -14.09
N ILE A 194 -3.37 -16.90 -13.01
CA ILE A 194 -4.21 -15.91 -12.32
C ILE A 194 -3.35 -14.79 -11.74
N ASP A 195 -2.25 -15.12 -11.08
CA ASP A 195 -1.31 -14.14 -10.51
C ASP A 195 -0.73 -13.23 -11.61
N ASP A 196 -0.33 -13.81 -12.75
CA ASP A 196 0.17 -13.07 -13.91
C ASP A 196 -0.89 -12.09 -14.48
N ILE A 197 -2.18 -12.47 -14.48
CA ILE A 197 -3.30 -11.60 -14.90
C ILE A 197 -3.50 -10.46 -13.91
N ILE A 198 -3.48 -10.73 -12.61
CA ILE A 198 -3.63 -9.72 -11.55
C ILE A 198 -2.54 -8.65 -11.70
N GLU A 199 -1.29 -9.06 -11.92
CA GLU A 199 -0.18 -8.12 -12.06
C GLU A 199 -0.25 -7.33 -13.39
N GLY A 200 -0.66 -7.99 -14.47
CA GLY A 200 -0.90 -7.32 -15.75
C GLY A 200 -2.00 -6.26 -15.66
N ALA A 201 -3.09 -6.54 -14.97
CA ALA A 201 -4.19 -5.60 -14.74
C ALA A 201 -3.73 -4.39 -13.91
N THR A 202 -2.91 -4.64 -12.89
CA THR A 202 -2.39 -3.60 -11.99
C THR A 202 -1.54 -2.58 -12.73
N ILE A 203 -0.57 -3.05 -13.52
CA ILE A 203 0.32 -2.18 -14.30
C ILE A 203 -0.46 -1.46 -15.40
N ARG A 204 -1.38 -2.15 -16.10
CA ARG A 204 -2.20 -1.53 -17.14
C ARG A 204 -3.00 -0.36 -16.58
N ARG A 205 -3.69 -0.55 -15.45
CA ARG A 205 -4.45 0.51 -14.80
C ARG A 205 -3.57 1.71 -14.42
N ALA A 206 -2.35 1.46 -13.94
CA ALA A 206 -1.40 2.53 -13.62
C ALA A 206 -1.00 3.40 -14.81
N MET A 207 -0.98 2.83 -16.01
CA MET A 207 -0.60 3.52 -17.24
C MET A 207 -1.79 4.08 -18.02
N SER A 208 -3.02 3.72 -17.64
CA SER A 208 -4.23 4.14 -18.34
C SER A 208 -4.59 5.59 -18.02
N HIS A 209 -4.77 6.39 -19.07
CA HIS A 209 -5.30 7.75 -18.99
C HIS A 209 -6.41 7.95 -20.04
N PRO A 210 -7.66 8.27 -19.64
CA PRO A 210 -8.14 8.41 -18.26
C PRO A 210 -8.09 7.08 -17.48
N LEU A 211 -8.11 7.17 -16.15
CA LEU A 211 -8.17 5.99 -15.28
C LEU A 211 -9.51 5.26 -15.51
N PRO A 212 -9.49 3.94 -15.76
CA PRO A 212 -10.72 3.16 -15.88
C PRO A 212 -11.53 3.24 -14.59
N SER A 213 -12.85 3.19 -14.71
CA SER A 213 -13.72 3.00 -13.55
C SER A 213 -13.44 1.65 -12.88
N ILE A 214 -13.84 1.54 -11.61
CA ILE A 214 -13.74 0.28 -10.86
C ILE A 214 -14.58 -0.81 -11.54
N GLU A 215 -15.75 -0.46 -12.06
CA GLU A 215 -16.65 -1.40 -12.75
C GLU A 215 -16.08 -1.90 -14.08
N GLU A 216 -15.42 -1.04 -14.87
CA GLU A 216 -14.69 -1.47 -16.07
C GLU A 216 -13.56 -2.43 -15.70
N THR A 217 -12.78 -2.11 -14.66
CA THR A 217 -11.70 -2.99 -14.17
C THR A 217 -12.26 -4.34 -13.69
N ARG A 218 -13.40 -4.32 -13.00
CA ARG A 218 -14.12 -5.51 -12.53
C ARG A 218 -14.58 -6.38 -13.70
N ALA A 219 -15.14 -5.76 -14.73
CA ALA A 219 -15.62 -6.44 -15.93
C ALA A 219 -14.48 -7.07 -16.72
N GLU A 220 -13.37 -6.34 -16.91
CA GLU A 220 -12.16 -6.85 -17.58
C GLU A 220 -11.53 -8.01 -16.83
N ALA A 221 -11.38 -7.91 -15.51
CA ALA A 221 -10.86 -9.00 -14.68
C ALA A 221 -11.74 -10.26 -14.78
N ARG A 222 -13.08 -10.08 -14.78
CA ARG A 222 -14.03 -11.18 -14.95
C ARG A 222 -13.90 -11.84 -16.34
N ASP A 223 -13.84 -11.05 -17.41
CA ASP A 223 -13.66 -11.56 -18.78
C ASP A 223 -12.35 -12.35 -18.89
N ALA A 224 -11.23 -11.78 -18.42
CA ALA A 224 -9.93 -12.44 -18.44
C ALA A 224 -9.93 -13.79 -17.70
N LEU A 225 -10.48 -13.82 -16.47
CA LEU A 225 -10.57 -15.06 -15.69
C LEU A 225 -11.50 -16.09 -16.34
N SER A 226 -12.60 -15.66 -16.96
CA SER A 226 -13.53 -16.55 -17.67
C SER A 226 -12.93 -17.22 -18.91
N ARG A 227 -11.96 -16.55 -19.55
CA ARG A 227 -11.21 -17.11 -20.69
C ARG A 227 -10.12 -18.07 -20.25
N LEU A 228 -9.52 -17.80 -19.10
CA LEU A 228 -8.46 -18.65 -18.53
C LEU A 228 -9.02 -19.96 -17.95
N LEU A 229 -10.13 -19.87 -17.21
CA LEU A 229 -10.71 -21.02 -16.52
C LEU A 229 -11.63 -21.78 -17.47
N PRO A 230 -11.42 -23.10 -17.69
CA PRO A 230 -12.31 -23.88 -18.54
C PRO A 230 -13.74 -23.80 -17.99
N GLN A 231 -14.67 -23.40 -18.84
CA GLN A 231 -16.11 -23.40 -18.53
C GLN A 231 -16.49 -24.82 -18.10
N ALA A 232 -17.04 -24.97 -16.88
CA ALA A 232 -17.57 -26.24 -16.45
C ALA A 232 -18.59 -26.72 -17.50
N LYS A 233 -18.35 -27.89 -18.10
CA LYS A 233 -19.37 -28.52 -18.95
C LYS A 233 -20.61 -28.70 -18.08
N PRO A 234 -21.81 -28.29 -18.56
CA PRO A 234 -23.03 -28.57 -17.81
C PRO A 234 -23.12 -30.08 -17.59
N THR A 235 -23.21 -30.48 -16.32
CA THR A 235 -23.48 -31.87 -15.94
C THR A 235 -24.83 -32.23 -16.56
N LYS A 236 -24.81 -33.15 -17.53
CA LYS A 236 -26.03 -33.71 -18.13
C LYS A 236 -26.76 -34.59 -17.13
#